data_AF-A0A0Q4RLD7-F1
#
_entry.id   AF-A0A0Q4RLD7-F1
#
_cell.length_a   1.000
_cell.length_b   1.000
_cell.length_c   1.000
_cell.angle_alpha   90.00
_cell.angle_beta   90.00
_cell.angle_gamma   90.00
#
_symmetry.space_group_name_H-M   'P 1'
#
loop_
_entity.id
_entity.type
_entity.pdbx_description
1 polymer ?
#
loop_
_entity_poly.entity_id
_entity_poly.type
_entity_poly.pdbx_seq_one_letter_code
_entity_poly.pdbx_strand_id
1 'polypeptide(L)'
;MKISEVAKMVDLPISTIRYYEKIGIITDEYILREQNNYRNYALEIVNHLNTVKNCLAVGFSIHDIKSMISKKGISKEEQIRIIKGKISEIEEAQNKLENSKQDLYDILELDITCEDGFGKY
;
A
#
# COMPACT_ATOMS: atom_id res chain seq x y z
N MET A 1 18.37 12.08 -10.37
CA MET A 1 17.28 11.92 -11.36
C MET A 1 16.31 13.10 -11.31
N LYS A 2 15.82 13.56 -12.45
CA LYS A 2 14.71 14.53 -12.54
C LYS A 2 13.38 13.89 -12.12
N ILE A 3 12.41 14.70 -11.71
CA ILE A 3 11.07 14.21 -11.31
C ILE A 3 10.39 13.35 -12.39
N SER A 4 10.61 13.65 -13.67
CA SER A 4 10.06 12.89 -14.79
C SER A 4 10.66 11.49 -14.93
N GLU A 5 11.93 11.32 -14.55
CA GLU A 5 12.59 10.02 -14.55
C GLU A 5 12.08 9.17 -13.39
N VAL A 6 11.97 9.78 -12.20
CA VAL A 6 11.36 9.13 -11.03
C VAL A 6 9.95 8.67 -11.36
N ALA A 7 9.10 9.55 -11.89
CA ALA A 7 7.72 9.25 -12.30
C ALA A 7 7.61 8.01 -13.20
N LYS A 8 8.50 7.88 -14.17
CA LYS A 8 8.55 6.72 -15.06
C LYS A 8 9.00 5.45 -14.34
N MET A 9 9.99 5.54 -13.45
CA MET A 9 10.53 4.37 -12.74
C MET A 9 9.55 3.78 -11.72
N VAL A 10 8.80 4.62 -11.01
CA VAL A 10 7.84 4.17 -9.97
C VAL A 10 6.41 4.01 -10.51
N ASP A 11 6.19 4.35 -11.78
CA ASP A 11 4.88 4.38 -12.43
C ASP A 11 3.87 5.19 -11.60
N LEU A 12 4.22 6.46 -11.36
CA LEU A 12 3.37 7.43 -10.67
C LEU A 12 3.30 8.74 -11.46
N PRO A 13 2.13 9.40 -11.48
CA PRO A 13 2.03 10.75 -12.02
C PRO A 13 2.98 11.72 -11.32
N ILE A 14 3.55 12.66 -12.07
CA ILE A 14 4.39 13.73 -11.52
C ILE A 14 3.64 14.53 -10.43
N SER A 15 2.32 14.73 -10.60
CA SER A 15 1.46 15.38 -9.61
C SER A 15 1.44 14.62 -8.28
N THR A 16 1.41 13.28 -8.31
CA THR A 16 1.46 12.44 -7.10
C THR A 16 2.79 12.59 -6.38
N ILE A 17 3.91 12.60 -7.12
CA ILE A 17 5.24 12.82 -6.51
C ILE A 17 5.30 14.21 -5.86
N ARG A 18 4.82 15.26 -6.55
CA ARG A 18 4.72 16.62 -5.98
C ARG A 18 3.83 16.66 -4.74
N TYR A 19 2.73 15.92 -4.75
CA TYR A 19 1.85 15.81 -3.61
C TYR A 19 2.55 15.14 -2.42
N TYR A 20 3.25 14.02 -2.63
CA TYR A 20 4.02 13.31 -1.60
C TYR A 20 5.14 14.17 -1.02
N GLU A 21 5.80 14.98 -1.84
CA GLU A 21 6.75 15.99 -1.37
C GLU A 21 6.06 17.03 -0.49
N LYS A 22 4.93 17.60 -0.94
CA LYS A 22 4.17 18.60 -0.18
C LYS A 22 3.71 18.11 1.19
N ILE A 23 3.29 16.85 1.29
CA ILE A 23 2.79 16.29 2.55
C ILE A 23 3.88 15.69 3.44
N GLY A 24 5.14 15.68 2.98
CA GLY A 24 6.30 15.21 3.75
C GLY A 24 6.51 13.70 3.74
N ILE A 25 5.98 13.00 2.73
CA ILE A 25 6.33 11.59 2.48
C ILE A 25 7.71 11.51 1.81
N ILE A 26 8.02 12.42 0.90
CA ILE A 26 9.37 12.57 0.36
C ILE A 26 10.09 13.59 1.24
N THR A 27 11.07 13.13 2.00
CA THR A 27 11.92 13.95 2.87
C THR A 27 13.10 14.54 2.10
N ASP A 28 13.70 15.61 2.64
CA ASP A 28 14.85 16.30 2.03
C ASP A 28 16.07 15.40 1.81
N GLU A 29 16.18 14.28 2.51
CA GLU A 29 17.29 13.32 2.36
C GLU A 29 17.29 12.64 0.97
N TYR A 30 16.15 12.62 0.28
CA TYR A 30 16.05 12.12 -1.09
C TYR A 30 16.24 13.21 -2.16
N ILE A 31 16.45 14.46 -1.75
CA ILE A 31 16.57 15.62 -2.66
C ILE A 31 18.00 16.15 -2.57
N LEU A 32 18.75 15.93 -3.64
CA LEU A 32 20.05 16.53 -3.89
C LEU A 32 19.84 17.96 -4.39
N ARG A 33 20.37 18.93 -3.64
CA ARG A 33 20.36 20.34 -4.07
C ARG A 33 21.47 20.57 -5.08
N GLU A 34 21.12 20.94 -6.29
CA GLU A 34 22.07 21.47 -7.26
C GLU A 34 22.15 23.01 -7.16
N GLN A 35 23.24 23.59 -7.68
CA GLN A 35 23.40 25.05 -7.76
C GLN A 35 22.38 25.72 -8.71
N ASN A 36 21.78 24.91 -9.58
CA ASN A 36 20.72 25.32 -10.49
C ASN A 36 19.40 25.04 -9.76
N ASN A 37 18.40 25.92 -9.84
CA ASN A 37 17.10 25.82 -9.14
C ASN A 37 16.25 24.56 -9.44
N TYR A 38 16.83 23.52 -10.05
CA TYR A 38 16.22 22.23 -10.33
C TYR A 38 16.46 21.25 -9.17
N ARG A 39 15.39 20.52 -8.82
CA ARG A 39 15.49 19.41 -7.85
C ARG A 39 16.05 18.18 -8.54
N ASN A 40 17.07 17.60 -7.92
CA ASN A 40 17.64 16.35 -8.34
C ASN A 40 17.33 15.29 -7.26
N TYR A 41 16.69 14.20 -7.62
CA TYR A 41 16.31 13.15 -6.68
C TYR A 41 17.36 12.03 -6.64
N ALA A 42 17.67 11.55 -5.44
CA ALA A 42 18.57 10.42 -5.22
C ALA A 42 17.94 9.10 -5.71
N LEU A 43 18.74 8.08 -6.02
CA LEU A 43 18.24 6.81 -6.58
C LEU A 43 17.32 6.07 -5.59
N GLU A 44 17.63 6.22 -4.31
CA GLU A 44 16.96 5.62 -3.16
C GLU A 44 15.48 6.00 -3.06
N ILE A 45 15.08 7.14 -3.67
CA ILE A 45 13.69 7.56 -3.69
C ILE A 45 12.77 6.56 -4.39
N VAL A 46 13.30 5.82 -5.37
CA VAL A 46 12.52 4.84 -6.14
C VAL A 46 12.05 3.72 -5.22
N ASN A 47 12.96 3.19 -4.40
CA ASN A 47 12.63 2.15 -3.42
C ASN A 47 11.68 2.67 -2.34
N HIS A 48 11.88 3.90 -1.88
CA HIS A 48 10.98 4.55 -0.92
C HIS A 48 9.56 4.68 -1.47
N LEU A 49 9.40 5.23 -2.68
CA LEU A 49 8.09 5.41 -3.31
C LEU A 49 7.41 4.09 -3.66
N ASN A 50 8.16 3.07 -4.05
CA ASN A 50 7.63 1.71 -4.23
C ASN A 50 7.11 1.13 -2.91
N THR A 51 7.80 1.38 -1.79
CA THR A 51 7.34 0.96 -0.46
C THR A 51 6.04 1.66 -0.08
N VAL A 52 5.95 2.98 -0.30
CA VAL A 52 4.71 3.76 -0.10
C VAL A 52 3.56 3.21 -0.96
N LYS A 53 3.82 2.91 -2.24
CA LYS A 53 2.84 2.32 -3.17
C LYS A 53 2.32 0.97 -2.65
N ASN A 54 3.23 0.10 -2.18
CA ASN A 54 2.86 -1.20 -1.63
C ASN A 54 2.03 -1.06 -0.34
N CYS A 55 2.41 -0.16 0.56
CA CYS A 55 1.63 0.12 1.77
C CYS A 55 0.21 0.59 1.46
N LEU A 56 0.04 1.49 0.48
CA LEU A 56 -1.29 1.93 0.03
C LEU A 56 -2.09 0.77 -0.56
N ALA A 57 -1.45 -0.10 -1.36
CA ALA A 57 -2.10 -1.23 -2.00
C ALA A 57 -2.63 -2.27 -0.99
N VAL A 58 -1.96 -2.43 0.15
CA VAL A 58 -2.42 -3.31 1.25
C VAL A 58 -3.40 -2.61 2.22
N GLY A 59 -3.84 -1.39 1.89
CA GLY A 59 -4.90 -0.71 2.62
C GLY A 59 -4.44 0.19 3.77
N PHE A 60 -3.17 0.56 3.86
CA PHE A 60 -2.78 1.69 4.71
C PHE A 60 -3.28 3.00 4.11
N SER A 61 -3.71 3.93 4.97
CA SER A 61 -4.00 5.28 4.52
C SER A 61 -2.71 6.08 4.31
N ILE A 62 -2.79 7.15 3.51
CA ILE A 62 -1.67 8.07 3.33
C ILE A 62 -1.22 8.73 4.66
N HIS A 63 -2.16 8.86 5.61
CA HIS A 63 -1.88 9.42 6.94
C HIS A 63 -1.11 8.43 7.82
N ASP A 64 -1.42 7.14 7.74
CA ASP A 64 -0.69 6.09 8.46
C ASP A 64 0.76 6.05 7.98
N ILE A 65 0.95 6.02 6.65
CA ILE A 65 2.28 6.01 6.03
C ILE A 65 3.09 7.25 6.44
N LYS A 66 2.48 8.43 6.39
CA LYS A 66 3.13 9.67 6.82
C LYS A 66 3.56 9.61 8.29
N SER A 67 2.73 9.04 9.16
CA SER A 67 3.01 8.90 10.59
C SER A 67 4.18 7.94 10.83
N MET A 68 4.26 6.86 10.04
CA MET A 68 5.38 5.89 10.08
C MET A 68 6.70 6.47 9.56
N ILE A 69 6.68 7.36 8.55
CA ILE A 69 7.89 7.97 7.98
C ILE A 69 8.44 9.11 8.86
N SER A 70 7.58 9.84 9.56
CA SER A 70 7.99 10.99 10.36
C SER A 70 8.93 10.60 11.51
N LYS A 71 10.12 11.23 11.58
CA LYS A 71 11.11 11.05 12.67
C LYS A 71 10.56 11.38 14.07
N LYS A 72 9.44 12.12 14.14
CA LYS A 72 8.72 12.45 15.38
C LYS A 72 7.34 11.78 15.47
N GLY A 73 6.99 10.93 14.51
CA GLY A 73 5.65 10.35 14.39
C GLY A 73 5.40 9.27 15.45
N ILE A 74 6.06 8.13 15.30
CA ILE A 74 5.89 6.98 16.17
C ILE A 74 7.21 6.21 16.35
N SER A 75 7.36 5.52 17.49
CA SER A 75 8.54 4.71 17.76
C SER A 75 8.66 3.53 16.80
N LYS A 76 9.88 2.98 16.65
CA LYS A 76 10.11 1.79 15.82
C LYS A 76 9.25 0.60 16.27
N GLU A 77 9.04 0.45 17.57
CA GLU A 77 8.20 -0.61 18.14
C GLU A 77 6.74 -0.45 17.73
N GLU A 78 6.24 0.79 17.73
CA GLU A 78 4.87 1.08 17.31
C GLU A 78 4.69 0.89 15.80
N GLN A 79 5.69 1.24 14.98
CA GLN A 79 5.68 0.93 13.54
C GLN A 79 5.57 -0.58 13.29
N ILE A 80 6.37 -1.38 14.00
CA ILE A 80 6.33 -2.85 13.91
C ILE A 80 4.95 -3.36 14.33
N ARG A 81 4.36 -2.80 15.39
CA ARG A 81 3.03 -3.17 15.87
C ARG A 81 1.96 -2.90 14.82
N ILE A 82 1.96 -1.73 14.19
CA ILE A 82 1.02 -1.35 13.13
C ILE A 82 1.14 -2.31 11.93
N ILE A 83 2.36 -2.60 11.48
CA ILE A 83 2.60 -3.53 10.37
C ILE A 83 2.08 -4.93 10.72
N LYS A 84 2.40 -5.44 11.92
CA LYS A 84 1.92 -6.75 12.39
C LYS A 84 0.41 -6.79 12.50
N GLY A 85 -0.23 -5.71 12.97
CA GLY A 85 -1.68 -5.59 13.00
C GLY A 85 -2.29 -5.71 11.60
N LYS A 86 -1.72 -5.02 10.61
CA LYS A 86 -2.18 -5.13 9.22
C LYS A 86 -2.00 -6.54 8.64
N ILE A 87 -0.90 -7.21 8.96
CA ILE A 87 -0.69 -8.61 8.58
C ILE A 87 -1.79 -9.50 9.17
N SER A 88 -2.09 -9.35 10.46
CA SER A 88 -3.18 -10.09 11.12
C SER A 88 -4.54 -9.83 10.47
N GLU A 89 -4.86 -8.59 10.12
CA GLU A 89 -6.10 -8.25 9.40
C GLU A 89 -6.18 -8.95 8.03
N ILE A 90 -5.06 -9.01 7.31
CA ILE A 90 -4.97 -9.71 6.01
C ILE A 90 -5.17 -11.22 6.20
N GLU A 91 -4.53 -11.83 7.19
CA GLU A 91 -4.66 -13.25 7.51
C GLU A 91 -6.11 -13.62 7.88
N GLU A 92 -6.78 -12.78 8.67
CA GLU A 92 -8.21 -12.95 8.99
C GLU A 92 -9.09 -12.87 7.75
N ALA A 93 -8.82 -11.92 6.84
CA ALA A 93 -9.56 -11.80 5.58
C ALA A 93 -9.34 -13.01 4.66
N GLN A 94 -8.11 -13.52 4.58
CA GLN A 94 -7.80 -14.74 3.83
C GLN A 94 -8.55 -15.96 4.37
N ASN A 95 -8.56 -16.16 5.69
CA ASN A 95 -9.29 -17.26 6.32
C ASN A 95 -10.80 -17.18 6.03
N LYS A 96 -11.39 -15.99 6.10
CA LYS A 96 -12.81 -15.79 5.73
C LYS A 96 -13.07 -16.16 4.28
N LEU A 97 -12.22 -15.71 3.37
CA LEU A 97 -12.35 -16.03 1.94
C LEU A 97 -12.21 -17.52 1.67
N GLU A 98 -11.28 -18.21 2.35
CA GLU A 98 -11.11 -19.65 2.17
C GLU A 98 -12.31 -20.42 2.73
N ASN A 99 -12.85 -20.03 3.88
CA ASN A 99 -14.07 -20.63 4.42
C ASN A 99 -15.25 -20.44 3.46
N SER A 100 -15.49 -19.22 2.96
CA SER A 100 -16.56 -18.97 1.99
C SER A 100 -16.37 -19.75 0.69
N LYS A 101 -15.14 -19.96 0.26
CA LYS A 101 -14.83 -20.79 -0.91
C LYS A 101 -15.12 -22.27 -0.63
N GLN A 102 -14.82 -22.76 0.57
CA GLN A 102 -15.17 -24.12 0.99
C GLN A 102 -16.68 -24.32 1.04
N ASP A 103 -17.43 -23.36 1.61
CA ASP A 103 -18.91 -23.41 1.62
C ASP A 103 -19.49 -23.59 0.21
N LEU A 104 -18.89 -22.92 -0.80
CA LEU A 104 -19.30 -23.05 -2.20
C LEU A 104 -18.94 -24.42 -2.80
N TYR A 105 -17.81 -25.03 -2.40
CA TYR A 105 -17.48 -26.41 -2.81
C TYR A 105 -18.44 -27.42 -2.20
N ASP A 106 -18.78 -27.26 -0.92
CA ASP A 106 -19.71 -28.15 -0.23
C ASP A 106 -21.10 -28.13 -0.90
N ILE A 107 -21.57 -26.95 -1.34
CA ILE A 107 -22.82 -26.81 -2.12
C ILE A 107 -22.76 -27.62 -3.43
N LEU A 108 -21.62 -27.62 -4.12
CA LEU A 108 -21.44 -28.39 -5.37
C LEU A 108 -21.42 -29.91 -5.11
N GLU A 109 -20.84 -30.35 -4.00
CA GLU A 109 -20.79 -31.78 -3.63
C GLU A 109 -22.15 -32.34 -3.19
N LEU A 110 -23.03 -31.49 -2.64
CA LEU A 110 -24.36 -31.89 -2.21
C LEU A 110 -25.33 -32.21 -3.36
N ASP A 111 -24.88 -32.15 -4.63
CA ASP A 111 -25.66 -32.40 -5.84
C ASP A 111 -27.03 -31.68 -5.79
N ILE A 112 -27.04 -30.47 -5.20
CA ILE A 112 -28.18 -29.58 -5.20
C ILE A 112 -28.31 -29.11 -6.65
N THR A 113 -28.99 -29.92 -7.45
CA THR A 113 -29.41 -29.57 -8.79
C THR A 113 -30.19 -28.28 -8.66
N CYS A 114 -29.56 -27.20 -9.11
CA CYS A 114 -30.11 -25.85 -9.12
C CYS A 114 -31.24 -25.73 -10.16
N GLU A 115 -32.04 -26.78 -10.38
CA GLU A 115 -33.15 -26.80 -11.33
C GLU A 115 -34.29 -25.87 -10.87
N ASP A 116 -34.41 -25.60 -9.56
CA ASP A 116 -35.43 -24.72 -8.99
C ASP A 116 -34.91 -23.38 -8.42
N GLY A 117 -33.61 -23.10 -8.55
CA GLY A 117 -32.96 -21.88 -8.06
C GLY A 117 -32.68 -21.86 -6.54
N PHE A 118 -31.71 -21.02 -6.12
CA PHE A 118 -31.43 -20.75 -4.71
C PHE A 118 -32.60 -19.96 -4.09
N GLY A 119 -33.62 -20.67 -3.61
CA GLY A 119 -34.73 -20.05 -2.86
C GLY A 119 -36.10 -20.60 -3.21
N LYS A 120 -36.38 -21.81 -2.73
CA LYS A 120 -37.74 -22.20 -2.29
C LYS A 120 -37.60 -23.14 -1.12
N TYR A 121 -37.55 -22.56 0.08
CA TYR A 121 -38.34 -22.84 1.30
C TYR A 121 -37.74 -22.03 2.44
#